data_AF-Q6F8E8-F1
#
_entry.id   AF-Q6F8E8-F1
#
_cell.length_a   1.000
_cell.length_b   1.000
_cell.length_c   1.000
_cell.angle_alpha   90.00
_cell.angle_beta   90.00
_cell.angle_gamma   90.00
#
_symmetry.space_group_name_H-M   'P 1'
#
loop_
_entity.id
_entity.type
_entity.pdbx_description
1 polymer ?
#
loop_
_entity_poly.entity_id
_entity_poly.type
_entity_poly.pdbx_seq_one_letter_code
_entity_poly.pdbx_strand_id
1 'polypeptide(L)'
;MKLLILFMKNTLNYTKKIPKTSMGSKRAIEVSICHWIDLLGYGSMLKEVNFNPLTQHAQATIDRLKIFQQIIRTNSKAKIYNSLTMNDGAVFYRDLSPRSKSVTFDFLNRAFKVHNAVNTHEQALSLPGCRSIVAVGFRVRDKNYTKEDLKNGIGQYLIDQVNNKAMSTEEAILKALAIKPCYDIVPDLQANFAFTKAYLADDRGSKGGFGGNNFYVDSSIFDTNIPESIKISEEQPFLDINGLNQPFYKILEFPNMPLKHVNNDLLDAFEIAEKITDDEQINKKLKQFAWKPNI
;
A
#
# COMPACT_ATOMS: atom_id res chain seq x y z
N MET A 1 -30.31 28.14 -35.49
CA MET A 1 -30.91 26.79 -35.35
C MET A 1 -29.93 25.61 -35.55
N LYS A 2 -28.74 25.78 -36.18
CA LYS A 2 -27.72 24.70 -36.30
C LYS A 2 -26.72 24.59 -35.13
N LEU A 3 -26.65 25.57 -34.23
CA LEU A 3 -25.72 25.54 -33.08
C LEU A 3 -26.24 24.75 -31.86
N LEU A 4 -27.55 24.50 -31.75
CA LEU A 4 -28.12 23.75 -30.63
C LEU A 4 -28.01 22.23 -30.81
N ILE A 5 -27.87 21.75 -32.04
CA ILE A 5 -27.80 20.30 -32.36
C ILE A 5 -26.40 19.73 -32.09
N LEU A 6 -25.35 20.57 -32.09
CA LEU A 6 -23.99 20.13 -31.78
C LEU A 6 -23.76 19.98 -30.26
N PHE A 7 -24.51 20.73 -29.43
CA PHE A 7 -24.39 20.63 -27.97
C PHE A 7 -25.15 19.44 -27.36
N MET A 8 -26.15 18.89 -28.07
CA MET A 8 -26.93 17.74 -27.59
C MET A 8 -26.38 16.37 -28.01
N LYS A 9 -25.32 16.32 -28.84
CA LYS A 9 -24.65 15.05 -29.21
C LYS A 9 -23.45 14.69 -28.34
N ASN A 10 -22.99 15.60 -27.47
CA ASN A 10 -21.89 15.36 -26.51
C ASN A 10 -22.34 15.11 -25.07
N THR A 11 -23.64 14.92 -24.83
CA THR A 11 -24.11 14.24 -23.63
C THR A 11 -23.71 12.77 -23.73
N LEU A 12 -22.45 12.52 -23.36
CA LEU A 12 -21.95 11.23 -22.92
C LEU A 12 -23.07 10.49 -22.21
N ASN A 13 -23.39 9.30 -22.73
CA ASN A 13 -24.14 8.28 -22.02
C ASN A 13 -23.37 7.91 -20.74
N TYR A 14 -23.40 8.79 -19.74
CA TYR A 14 -23.16 8.45 -18.35
C TYR A 14 -24.39 7.66 -17.88
N THR A 15 -24.48 6.43 -18.37
CA THR A 15 -25.28 5.42 -17.66
C THR A 15 -24.72 5.41 -16.25
N LYS A 16 -25.53 5.88 -15.30
CA LYS A 16 -25.18 5.94 -13.88
C LYS A 16 -24.92 4.50 -13.43
N LYS A 17 -23.67 4.06 -13.54
CA LYS A 17 -23.24 2.69 -13.24
C LYS A 17 -23.71 2.41 -11.81
N ILE A 18 -24.63 1.46 -11.65
CA ILE A 18 -25.14 1.09 -10.34
C ILE A 18 -23.93 0.67 -9.51
N PRO A 19 -23.67 1.32 -8.37
CA PRO A 19 -22.46 1.03 -7.61
C PRO A 19 -22.48 -0.44 -7.17
N LYS A 20 -21.38 -1.16 -7.44
CA LYS A 20 -21.24 -2.59 -7.12
C LYS A 20 -21.50 -2.88 -5.64
N THR A 21 -21.29 -1.89 -4.75
CA THR A 21 -21.39 -1.98 -3.28
C THR A 21 -21.76 -0.63 -2.67
N SER A 22 -22.25 -0.62 -1.42
CA SER A 22 -22.46 0.61 -0.65
C SER A 22 -21.13 1.31 -0.30
N MET A 23 -21.19 2.61 0.00
CA MET A 23 -19.99 3.41 0.30
C MET A 23 -19.50 3.08 1.70
N GLY A 24 -18.20 2.84 1.86
CA GLY A 24 -17.61 2.50 3.17
C GLY A 24 -17.95 1.08 3.66
N SER A 25 -18.59 0.25 2.83
CA SER A 25 -18.80 -1.17 3.15
C SER A 25 -17.47 -1.85 3.41
N LYS A 26 -17.36 -2.55 4.54
CA LYS A 26 -16.24 -3.43 4.86
C LYS A 26 -16.63 -4.88 4.70
N ARG A 27 -15.67 -5.74 4.38
CA ARG A 27 -15.83 -7.19 4.27
C ARG A 27 -14.85 -7.91 5.19
N ALA A 28 -15.18 -9.16 5.52
CA ALA A 28 -14.23 -10.04 6.19
C ALA A 28 -13.04 -10.41 5.29
N ILE A 29 -13.22 -10.35 3.98
CA ILE A 29 -12.17 -10.53 2.98
C ILE A 29 -12.24 -9.36 2.00
N GLU A 30 -11.15 -8.63 1.86
CA GLU A 30 -10.98 -7.52 0.91
C GLU A 30 -9.87 -7.86 -0.09
N VAL A 31 -9.85 -7.16 -1.22
CA VAL A 31 -8.66 -7.10 -2.07
C VAL A 31 -7.80 -5.94 -1.59
N SER A 32 -6.53 -6.22 -1.31
CA SER A 32 -5.53 -5.25 -0.89
C SER A 32 -4.48 -5.05 -1.97
N ILE A 33 -3.85 -3.89 -1.89
CA ILE A 33 -2.60 -3.57 -2.57
C ILE A 33 -1.52 -3.33 -1.52
N CYS A 34 -0.30 -3.79 -1.81
CA CYS A 34 0.85 -3.68 -0.94
C CYS A 34 2.05 -3.15 -1.73
N HIS A 35 2.81 -2.23 -1.14
CA HIS A 35 4.12 -1.78 -1.62
C HIS A 35 5.16 -2.16 -0.58
N TRP A 36 6.02 -3.12 -0.93
CA TRP A 36 7.23 -3.46 -0.19
C TRP A 36 8.40 -2.68 -0.79
N ILE A 37 9.22 -2.07 0.07
CA ILE A 37 10.43 -1.36 -0.32
C ILE A 37 11.57 -1.76 0.62
N ASP A 38 12.71 -2.11 0.04
CA ASP A 38 13.90 -2.60 0.74
C ASP A 38 15.16 -1.86 0.28
N LEU A 39 16.05 -1.54 1.23
CA LEU A 39 17.27 -0.77 0.98
C LEU A 39 18.43 -1.70 0.58
N LEU A 40 18.88 -1.59 -0.68
CA LEU A 40 19.86 -2.51 -1.23
C LEU A 40 21.24 -2.30 -0.60
N GLY A 41 21.91 -3.41 -0.29
CA GLY A 41 23.26 -3.42 0.26
C GLY A 41 23.36 -2.98 1.73
N TYR A 42 22.25 -2.70 2.41
CA TYR A 42 22.27 -2.34 3.83
C TYR A 42 22.82 -3.47 4.71
N GLY A 43 22.44 -4.72 4.44
CA GLY A 43 22.98 -5.89 5.13
C GLY A 43 24.51 -6.04 5.01
N SER A 44 25.13 -5.57 3.92
CA SER A 44 26.59 -5.56 3.80
C SER A 44 27.22 -4.54 4.74
N MET A 45 26.65 -3.34 4.84
CA MET A 45 27.10 -2.31 5.78
C MET A 45 26.99 -2.77 7.25
N LEU A 46 25.95 -3.55 7.59
CA LEU A 46 25.81 -4.15 8.92
C LEU A 46 26.92 -5.16 9.22
N LYS A 47 27.31 -5.97 8.23
CA LYS A 47 28.39 -6.96 8.37
C LYS A 47 29.75 -6.28 8.56
N GLU A 48 30.02 -5.20 7.83
CA GLU A 48 31.27 -4.43 7.94
C GLU A 48 31.50 -3.87 9.35
N VAL A 49 30.43 -3.54 10.07
CA VAL A 49 30.49 -3.03 11.45
C VAL A 49 30.24 -4.12 12.50
N ASN A 50 30.25 -5.40 12.08
CA ASN A 50 29.99 -6.57 12.91
C ASN A 50 28.71 -6.44 13.77
N PHE A 51 27.66 -5.85 13.20
CA PHE A 51 26.39 -5.58 13.87
C PHE A 51 26.52 -4.77 15.17
N ASN A 52 27.64 -4.06 15.37
CA ASN A 52 27.91 -3.29 16.57
C ASN A 52 27.71 -1.79 16.31
N PRO A 53 26.61 -1.19 16.79
CA PRO A 53 26.31 0.22 16.56
C PRO A 53 27.22 1.17 17.35
N LEU A 54 28.05 0.66 18.26
CA LEU A 54 28.96 1.47 19.09
C LEU A 54 30.30 1.77 18.40
N THR A 55 30.54 1.18 17.24
CA THR A 55 31.78 1.42 16.48
C THR A 55 31.70 2.76 15.75
N GLN A 56 32.84 3.45 15.63
CA GLN A 56 32.92 4.73 14.88
C GLN A 56 32.47 4.57 13.42
N HIS A 57 32.66 3.38 12.83
CA HIS A 57 32.26 3.07 11.46
C HIS A 57 30.75 2.81 11.30
N ALA A 58 30.01 2.53 12.38
CA ALA A 58 28.56 2.32 12.33
C ALA A 58 27.76 3.59 12.06
N GLN A 59 28.35 4.78 12.25
CA GLN A 59 27.67 6.05 12.08
C GLN A 59 27.06 6.21 10.67
N ALA A 60 27.82 5.87 9.62
CA ALA A 60 27.34 5.94 8.25
C ALA A 60 26.16 4.99 8.00
N THR A 61 26.22 3.76 8.54
CA THR A 61 25.14 2.77 8.46
C THR A 61 23.87 3.26 9.17
N ILE A 62 24.03 3.86 10.35
CA ILE A 62 22.92 4.41 11.13
C ILE A 62 22.30 5.62 10.42
N ASP A 63 23.11 6.52 9.86
CA ASP A 63 22.61 7.73 9.21
C ASP A 63 21.88 7.43 7.91
N ARG A 64 22.38 6.48 7.11
CA ARG A 64 21.67 5.97 5.93
C ARG A 64 20.28 5.44 6.30
N LEU A 65 20.21 4.63 7.37
CA LEU A 65 18.93 4.10 7.88
C LEU A 65 17.98 5.21 8.32
N LYS A 66 18.47 6.19 9.09
CA LYS A 66 17.68 7.33 9.57
C LYS A 66 17.10 8.13 8.41
N ILE A 67 17.88 8.38 7.37
CA ILE A 67 17.43 9.14 6.21
C ILE A 67 16.36 8.36 5.43
N PHE A 68 16.59 7.06 5.17
CA PHE A 68 15.57 6.20 4.57
C PHE A 68 14.25 6.28 5.35
N GLN A 69 14.27 6.06 6.66
CA GLN A 69 13.08 6.10 7.51
C GLN A 69 12.44 7.50 7.56
N GLN A 70 13.23 8.58 7.47
CA GLN A 70 12.73 9.95 7.37
C GLN A 70 12.00 10.21 6.05
N ILE A 71 12.52 9.70 4.92
CA ILE A 71 11.87 9.78 3.61
C ILE A 71 10.54 9.01 3.65
N ILE A 72 10.54 7.79 4.17
CA ILE A 72 9.32 6.99 4.36
C ILE A 72 8.30 7.78 5.18
N ARG A 73 8.64 8.20 6.40
CA ARG A 73 7.76 8.98 7.30
C ARG A 73 7.18 10.23 6.63
N THR A 74 7.98 10.94 5.83
CA THR A 74 7.53 12.17 5.16
C THR A 74 6.47 11.87 4.10
N ASN A 75 6.58 10.72 3.43
CA ASN A 75 5.67 10.29 2.38
C ASN A 75 4.46 9.46 2.89
N SER A 76 4.53 8.89 4.10
CA SER A 76 3.44 8.12 4.74
C SER A 76 2.37 8.98 5.45
N LYS A 77 2.47 10.31 5.43
CA LYS A 77 1.58 11.19 6.22
C LYS A 77 0.11 11.19 5.77
N ALA A 78 -0.20 10.63 4.61
CA ALA A 78 -1.57 10.53 4.13
C ALA A 78 -2.31 9.39 4.84
N LYS A 79 -3.54 9.65 5.32
CA LYS A 79 -4.43 8.66 6.01
C LYS A 79 -4.65 7.33 5.25
N ILE A 80 -4.30 7.30 3.98
CA ILE A 80 -4.58 6.22 3.02
C ILE A 80 -3.33 5.49 2.54
N TYR A 81 -2.15 5.85 3.07
CA TYR A 81 -0.86 5.30 2.69
C TYR A 81 0.01 5.06 3.94
N ASN A 82 -0.56 4.29 4.87
CA ASN A 82 0.09 3.98 6.14
C ASN A 82 1.25 3.02 5.90
N SER A 83 2.36 3.24 6.61
CA SER A 83 3.53 2.38 6.56
C SER A 83 3.75 1.64 7.88
N LEU A 84 4.20 0.40 7.79
CA LEU A 84 4.96 -0.27 8.83
C LEU A 84 6.42 -0.30 8.37
N THR A 85 7.32 0.24 9.18
CA THR A 85 8.75 0.35 8.84
C THR A 85 9.54 -0.34 9.91
N MET A 86 10.42 -1.26 9.51
CA MET A 86 11.30 -2.00 10.40
C MET A 86 12.64 -2.16 9.73
N ASN A 87 13.70 -1.68 10.39
CA ASN A 87 15.04 -1.66 9.83
C ASN A 87 15.07 -0.96 8.44
N ASP A 88 15.66 -1.60 7.45
CA ASP A 88 15.84 -1.21 6.06
C ASP A 88 14.62 -1.48 5.16
N GLY A 89 13.61 -2.15 5.70
CA GLY A 89 12.36 -2.46 5.02
C GLY A 89 11.21 -1.54 5.43
N ALA A 90 10.35 -1.21 4.47
CA ALA A 90 9.04 -0.65 4.76
C ALA A 90 7.95 -1.32 3.93
N VAL A 91 6.79 -1.50 4.54
CA VAL A 91 5.58 -1.98 3.90
C VAL A 91 4.49 -0.94 3.99
N PHE A 92 3.86 -0.66 2.86
CA PHE A 92 2.65 0.15 2.78
C PHE A 92 1.53 -0.72 2.26
N TYR A 93 0.33 -0.55 2.79
CA TYR A 93 -0.80 -1.29 2.27
C TYR A 93 -2.11 -0.53 2.41
N ARG A 94 -3.07 -0.91 1.58
CA ARG A 94 -4.43 -0.38 1.61
C ARG A 94 -5.39 -1.41 1.01
N ASP A 95 -6.62 -1.44 1.52
CA ASP A 95 -7.70 -2.13 0.82
C ASP A 95 -8.16 -1.30 -0.39
N LEU A 96 -8.35 -1.97 -1.52
CA LEU A 96 -8.79 -1.34 -2.76
C LEU A 96 -10.31 -1.11 -2.74
N SER A 97 -10.76 -0.14 -3.54
CA SER A 97 -12.18 0.14 -3.66
C SER A 97 -12.81 -0.73 -4.74
N PRO A 98 -13.92 -1.43 -4.46
CA PRO A 98 -14.71 -2.13 -5.49
C PRO A 98 -15.57 -1.17 -6.31
N ARG A 99 -15.47 0.15 -6.06
CA ARG A 99 -16.28 1.19 -6.72
C ARG A 99 -15.45 2.14 -7.57
N SER A 100 -14.14 2.20 -7.33
CA SER A 100 -13.29 3.23 -7.95
C SER A 100 -11.86 2.76 -8.16
N LYS A 101 -11.42 2.86 -9.41
CA LYS A 101 -10.05 2.65 -9.88
C LYS A 101 -9.09 3.74 -9.37
N SER A 102 -9.63 4.91 -8.98
CA SER A 102 -8.82 6.03 -8.46
C SER A 102 -8.04 5.70 -7.20
N VAL A 103 -8.52 4.75 -6.39
CA VAL A 103 -7.83 4.27 -5.19
C VAL A 103 -6.56 3.52 -5.58
N THR A 104 -6.65 2.65 -6.59
CA THR A 104 -5.53 1.91 -7.14
C THR A 104 -4.48 2.86 -7.72
N PHE A 105 -4.90 3.85 -8.52
CA PHE A 105 -3.98 4.84 -9.10
C PHE A 105 -3.28 5.70 -8.03
N ASP A 106 -4.03 6.24 -7.06
CA ASP A 106 -3.44 7.07 -6.00
C ASP A 106 -2.39 6.29 -5.21
N PHE A 107 -2.64 5.00 -4.95
CA PHE A 107 -1.67 4.13 -4.30
C PHE A 107 -0.40 3.95 -5.14
N LEU A 108 -0.53 3.61 -6.43
CA LEU A 108 0.62 3.45 -7.33
C LEU A 108 1.45 4.73 -7.48
N ASN A 109 0.79 5.87 -7.66
CA ASN A 109 1.46 7.16 -7.77
C ASN A 109 2.28 7.48 -6.51
N ARG A 110 1.73 7.19 -5.32
CA ARG A 110 2.44 7.39 -4.05
C ARG A 110 3.61 6.42 -3.90
N ALA A 111 3.42 5.15 -4.24
CA ALA A 111 4.48 4.14 -4.22
C ALA A 111 5.66 4.55 -5.10
N PHE A 112 5.38 4.97 -6.34
CA PHE A 112 6.41 5.43 -7.27
C PHE A 112 7.12 6.69 -6.76
N LYS A 113 6.39 7.65 -6.17
CA LYS A 113 6.99 8.85 -5.55
C LYS A 113 7.93 8.51 -4.40
N VAL A 114 7.56 7.57 -3.54
CA VAL A 114 8.41 7.12 -2.42
C VAL A 114 9.68 6.46 -2.97
N HIS A 115 9.54 5.55 -3.93
CA HIS A 115 10.65 4.89 -4.59
C HIS A 115 11.66 5.89 -5.18
N ASN A 116 11.17 6.86 -5.96
CA ASN A 116 12.01 7.88 -6.56
C ASN A 116 12.64 8.81 -5.52
N ALA A 117 11.95 9.12 -4.43
CA ALA A 117 12.50 9.96 -3.36
C ALA A 117 13.69 9.27 -2.68
N VAL A 118 13.57 7.96 -2.38
CA VAL A 118 14.67 7.17 -1.81
C VAL A 118 15.82 7.05 -2.81
N ASN A 119 15.54 6.64 -4.05
CA ASN A 119 16.59 6.41 -5.06
C ASN A 119 17.30 7.69 -5.50
N THR A 120 16.60 8.82 -5.60
CA THR A 120 17.25 10.12 -5.87
C THR A 120 18.23 10.49 -4.77
N HIS A 121 17.85 10.27 -3.50
CA HIS A 121 18.72 10.56 -2.37
C HIS A 121 19.94 9.64 -2.34
N GLU A 122 19.74 8.33 -2.50
CA GLU A 122 20.80 7.33 -2.50
C GLU A 122 21.77 7.52 -3.67
N GLN A 123 21.26 7.85 -4.86
CA GLN A 123 22.09 8.14 -6.03
C GLN A 123 23.01 9.35 -5.80
N ALA A 124 22.53 10.40 -5.12
CA ALA A 124 23.34 11.57 -4.78
C ALA A 124 24.53 11.23 -3.85
N LEU A 125 24.45 10.10 -3.15
CA LEU A 125 25.51 9.57 -2.27
C LEU A 125 26.26 8.40 -2.89
N SER A 126 26.02 8.08 -4.18
CA SER A 126 26.58 6.89 -4.86
C SER A 126 26.26 5.56 -4.15
N LEU A 127 25.10 5.50 -3.49
CA LEU A 127 24.62 4.30 -2.80
C LEU A 127 23.72 3.45 -3.72
N PRO A 128 23.56 2.14 -3.44
CA PRO A 128 22.81 1.23 -4.31
C PRO A 128 21.33 1.58 -4.51
N GLY A 129 20.72 2.37 -3.61
CA GLY A 129 19.28 2.67 -3.68
C GLY A 129 18.40 1.62 -3.01
N CYS A 130 17.14 1.60 -3.42
CA CYS A 130 16.10 0.71 -2.92
C CYS A 130 15.40 -0.03 -4.06
N ARG A 131 14.95 -1.25 -3.77
CA ARG A 131 14.02 -1.97 -4.63
C ARG A 131 12.61 -1.82 -4.11
N SER A 132 11.65 -1.69 -5.02
CA SER A 132 10.23 -1.60 -4.68
C SER A 132 9.42 -2.64 -5.44
N ILE A 133 8.60 -3.40 -4.72
CA ILE A 133 7.61 -4.33 -5.27
C ILE A 133 6.22 -3.90 -4.85
N VAL A 134 5.33 -3.69 -5.83
CA VAL A 134 3.90 -3.49 -5.60
C VAL A 134 3.14 -4.73 -6.02
N ALA A 135 2.36 -5.31 -5.12
CA ALA A 135 1.56 -6.48 -5.40
C ALA A 135 0.11 -6.34 -4.93
N VAL A 136 -0.78 -7.12 -5.51
CA VAL A 136 -2.18 -7.24 -5.09
C VAL A 136 -2.48 -8.65 -4.58
N GLY A 137 -3.49 -8.76 -3.74
CA GLY A 137 -3.88 -10.02 -3.13
C GLY A 137 -5.11 -9.89 -2.25
N PHE A 138 -5.59 -11.00 -1.73
CA PHE A 138 -6.63 -10.99 -0.71
C PHE A 138 -6.06 -10.58 0.64
N ARG A 139 -6.93 -9.99 1.46
CA ARG A 139 -6.64 -9.71 2.86
C ARG A 139 -7.83 -10.11 3.72
N VAL A 140 -7.56 -10.89 4.76
CA VAL A 140 -8.58 -11.26 5.75
C VAL A 140 -8.59 -10.21 6.86
N ARG A 141 -9.78 -9.73 7.21
CA ARG A 141 -10.03 -8.80 8.31
C ARG A 141 -10.71 -9.54 9.44
N ASP A 142 -10.25 -9.29 10.66
CA ASP A 142 -11.01 -9.67 11.85
C ASP A 142 -12.23 -8.73 11.99
N LYS A 143 -13.40 -9.30 12.26
CA LYS A 143 -14.65 -8.56 12.52
C LYS A 143 -14.64 -7.91 13.90
N ASN A 144 -13.88 -8.47 14.84
CA ASN A 144 -14.16 -8.27 16.25
C ASN A 144 -13.33 -7.21 16.94
N TYR A 145 -12.31 -6.59 16.33
CA TYR A 145 -11.41 -5.79 17.16
C TYR A 145 -10.78 -4.53 16.58
N THR A 146 -11.00 -3.40 17.27
CA THR A 146 -10.07 -2.27 17.49
C THR A 146 -10.77 -1.10 18.18
N LYS A 147 -11.99 -0.77 17.77
CA LYS A 147 -12.66 0.43 18.26
C LYS A 147 -13.23 0.27 19.66
N GLU A 148 -13.62 -0.94 20.05
CA GLU A 148 -14.21 -1.19 21.37
C GLU A 148 -13.14 -1.25 22.48
N ASP A 149 -12.01 -1.97 22.40
CA ASP A 149 -11.04 -1.97 23.53
C ASP A 149 -10.32 -0.63 23.65
N LEU A 150 -10.01 0.06 22.54
CA LEU A 150 -9.38 1.38 22.65
C LEU A 150 -10.33 2.39 23.29
N LYS A 151 -11.64 2.29 23.01
CA LYS A 151 -12.66 3.17 23.56
C LYS A 151 -13.06 2.78 24.98
N ASN A 152 -13.25 1.48 25.25
CA ASN A 152 -13.72 0.93 26.53
C ASN A 152 -12.58 0.63 27.51
N GLY A 153 -11.33 0.59 27.04
CA GLY A 153 -10.12 0.45 27.85
C GLY A 153 -9.51 1.81 28.19
N ILE A 154 -8.38 2.14 27.58
CA ILE A 154 -7.63 3.37 27.94
C ILE A 154 -8.45 4.64 27.66
N GLY A 155 -9.25 4.67 26.60
CA GLY A 155 -10.14 5.80 26.31
C GLY A 155 -11.11 6.09 27.45
N GLN A 156 -11.82 5.06 27.93
CA GLN A 156 -12.74 5.18 29.06
C GLN A 156 -12.01 5.53 30.35
N TYR A 157 -10.86 4.91 30.63
CA TYR A 157 -10.03 5.26 31.79
C TYR A 157 -9.65 6.75 31.79
N LEU A 158 -9.17 7.29 30.66
CA LEU A 158 -8.82 8.71 30.57
C LEU A 158 -10.05 9.62 30.77
N ILE A 159 -11.20 9.24 30.21
CA ILE A 159 -12.47 9.95 30.42
C ILE A 159 -12.85 9.96 31.90
N ASP A 160 -12.76 8.81 32.57
CA ASP A 160 -13.11 8.67 33.99
C ASP A 160 -12.18 9.48 34.90
N GLN A 161 -10.87 9.51 34.59
CA GLN A 161 -9.91 10.32 35.35
C GLN A 161 -10.20 11.83 35.24
N VAL A 162 -10.59 12.30 34.06
CA VAL A 162 -10.99 13.70 33.85
C VAL A 162 -12.30 14.00 34.57
N ASN A 163 -13.31 13.14 34.43
CA ASN A 163 -14.61 13.32 35.07
C ASN A 163 -14.50 13.34 36.61
N ASN A 164 -13.61 12.52 37.18
CA ASN A 164 -13.36 12.46 38.62
C ASN A 164 -12.38 13.53 39.12
N LYS A 165 -11.95 14.47 38.27
CA LYS A 165 -10.96 15.53 38.58
C LYS A 165 -9.62 14.99 39.09
N ALA A 166 -9.31 13.72 38.81
CA ALA A 166 -8.04 13.08 39.12
C ALA A 166 -6.95 13.41 38.08
N MET A 167 -7.36 13.96 36.93
CA MET A 167 -6.48 14.39 35.84
C MET A 167 -7.08 15.60 35.13
N SER A 168 -6.24 16.53 34.68
CA SER A 168 -6.70 17.63 33.82
C SER A 168 -6.97 17.17 32.38
N THR A 169 -7.79 17.91 31.65
CA THR A 169 -8.05 17.64 30.23
C THR A 169 -6.77 17.67 29.38
N GLU A 170 -5.86 18.59 29.68
CA GLU A 170 -4.59 18.72 28.95
C GLU A 170 -3.68 17.50 29.16
N GLU A 171 -3.54 17.04 30.42
CA GLU A 171 -2.80 15.83 30.73
C GLU A 171 -3.41 14.59 30.08
N ALA A 172 -4.75 14.50 30.02
CA ALA A 172 -5.44 13.40 29.36
C ALA A 172 -5.17 13.39 27.84
N ILE A 173 -5.14 14.56 27.19
CA ILE A 173 -4.79 14.69 25.78
C ILE A 173 -3.33 14.27 25.54
N LEU A 174 -2.39 14.76 26.35
CA LEU A 174 -0.97 14.40 26.22
C LEU A 174 -0.74 12.89 26.43
N LYS A 175 -1.41 12.29 27.42
CA LYS A 175 -1.39 10.84 27.63
C LYS A 175 -2.01 10.11 26.44
N ALA A 176 -3.14 10.57 25.91
CA ALA A 176 -3.77 9.96 24.74
C ALA A 176 -2.86 9.99 23.51
N LEU A 177 -2.12 11.08 23.30
CA LEU A 177 -1.14 11.22 22.21
C LEU A 177 0.09 10.33 22.40
N ALA A 178 0.46 10.02 23.65
CA ALA A 178 1.59 9.15 23.99
C ALA A 178 1.25 7.65 23.93
N ILE A 179 -0.04 7.28 23.96
CA ILE A 179 -0.47 5.89 23.76
C ILE A 179 -0.06 5.47 22.36
N LYS A 180 0.86 4.52 22.28
CA LYS A 180 1.16 3.79 21.05
C LYS A 180 0.04 2.76 20.85
N PRO A 181 -0.88 2.93 19.89
CA PRO A 181 -2.11 2.13 19.87
C PRO A 181 -1.85 0.63 19.78
N CYS A 182 -0.82 0.19 19.04
CA CYS A 182 -0.27 -1.18 19.04
C CYS A 182 1.22 -1.13 18.59
N TYR A 183 2.11 -1.97 19.15
CA TYR A 183 3.55 -1.97 18.83
C TYR A 183 4.07 -3.25 18.15
N ASP A 184 3.26 -4.28 17.94
CA ASP A 184 3.81 -5.58 17.50
C ASP A 184 2.83 -6.41 16.67
N ILE A 185 1.53 -6.33 16.99
CA ILE A 185 0.46 -6.92 16.19
C ILE A 185 -0.43 -5.75 15.80
N VAL A 186 -0.44 -5.40 14.51
CA VAL A 186 -1.53 -4.57 14.00
C VAL A 186 -2.81 -5.27 14.43
N PRO A 187 -3.75 -4.58 15.09
CA PRO A 187 -4.91 -5.22 15.71
C PRO A 187 -5.92 -5.80 14.69
N ASP A 188 -5.63 -5.65 13.38
CA ASP A 188 -6.26 -6.41 12.31
C ASP A 188 -5.44 -7.69 12.05
N LEU A 189 -6.10 -8.85 11.90
CA LEU A 189 -5.49 -10.06 11.33
C LEU A 189 -4.56 -9.70 10.16
N GLN A 190 -3.26 -10.05 10.29
CA GLN A 190 -2.22 -9.71 9.31
C GLN A 190 -2.13 -10.72 8.15
N ALA A 191 -3.23 -11.42 7.85
CA ALA A 191 -3.33 -12.27 6.68
C ALA A 191 -3.51 -11.40 5.42
N ASN A 192 -2.43 -10.72 5.01
CA ASN A 192 -2.36 -9.88 3.83
C ASN A 192 -1.52 -10.59 2.75
N PHE A 193 -2.18 -11.30 1.85
CA PHE A 193 -1.51 -12.07 0.80
C PHE A 193 -0.85 -11.19 -0.26
N ALA A 194 -1.27 -9.91 -0.39
CA ALA A 194 -0.56 -8.94 -1.22
C ALA A 194 0.84 -8.67 -0.68
N PHE A 195 1.00 -8.58 0.64
CA PHE A 195 2.33 -8.42 1.26
C PHE A 195 3.18 -9.67 1.07
N THR A 196 2.64 -10.85 1.34
CA THR A 196 3.36 -12.12 1.12
C THR A 196 3.85 -12.23 -0.32
N LYS A 197 3.01 -11.90 -1.31
CA LYS A 197 3.39 -11.90 -2.72
C LYS A 197 4.51 -10.90 -3.03
N ALA A 198 4.42 -9.68 -2.50
CA ALA A 198 5.46 -8.66 -2.69
C ALA A 198 6.80 -9.09 -2.07
N TYR A 199 6.77 -9.65 -0.87
CA TYR A 199 7.96 -10.17 -0.17
C TYR A 199 8.61 -11.33 -0.94
N LEU A 200 7.82 -12.30 -1.39
CA LEU A 200 8.33 -13.43 -2.17
C LEU A 200 8.97 -13.00 -3.49
N ALA A 201 8.42 -12.00 -4.16
CA ALA A 201 9.03 -11.43 -5.36
C ALA A 201 10.39 -10.75 -5.06
N ASP A 202 10.48 -10.02 -3.95
CA ASP A 202 11.73 -9.38 -3.54
C ASP A 202 12.81 -10.38 -3.13
N ASP A 203 12.44 -11.44 -2.39
CA ASP A 203 13.34 -12.51 -1.94
C ASP A 203 14.01 -13.25 -3.11
N ARG A 204 13.28 -13.40 -4.24
CA ARG A 204 13.87 -13.93 -5.48
C ARG A 204 15.00 -13.04 -6.03
N GLY A 205 14.92 -11.73 -5.80
CA GLY A 205 15.87 -10.73 -6.25
C GLY A 205 16.25 -10.87 -7.72
N SER A 206 17.52 -10.60 -8.04
CA SER A 206 18.02 -10.70 -9.43
C SER A 206 17.85 -12.09 -10.05
N LYS A 207 17.82 -13.17 -9.26
CA LYS A 207 17.60 -14.54 -9.77
C LYS A 207 16.18 -14.75 -10.31
N GLY A 208 15.21 -14.00 -9.80
CA GLY A 208 13.83 -13.97 -10.33
C GLY A 208 13.56 -12.81 -11.30
N GLY A 209 14.60 -12.11 -11.77
CA GLY A 209 14.47 -10.92 -12.61
C GLY A 209 14.12 -9.64 -11.85
N PHE A 210 13.97 -9.69 -10.52
CA PHE A 210 13.76 -8.52 -9.66
C PHE A 210 15.11 -7.90 -9.27
N GLY A 211 15.93 -7.53 -10.25
CA GLY A 211 17.27 -6.99 -10.02
C GLY A 211 17.28 -5.49 -9.74
N GLY A 212 18.34 -5.00 -9.10
CA GLY A 212 18.64 -3.56 -8.95
C GLY A 212 17.60 -2.76 -8.16
N ASN A 213 17.76 -1.44 -8.19
CA ASN A 213 16.93 -0.45 -7.50
C ASN A 213 15.67 -0.06 -8.29
N ASN A 214 15.01 -1.06 -8.89
CA ASN A 214 13.89 -0.85 -9.80
C ASN A 214 12.53 -0.89 -9.08
N PHE A 215 11.51 -0.34 -9.74
CA PHE A 215 10.12 -0.35 -9.29
C PHE A 215 9.30 -1.36 -10.09
N TYR A 216 8.81 -2.41 -9.42
CA TYR A 216 8.04 -3.49 -10.03
C TYR A 216 6.60 -3.45 -9.56
N VAL A 217 5.66 -3.70 -10.48
CA VAL A 217 4.21 -3.65 -10.22
C VAL A 217 3.54 -4.90 -10.76
N ASP A 218 2.75 -5.56 -9.94
CA ASP A 218 1.96 -6.73 -10.30
C ASP A 218 1.04 -6.42 -11.50
N SER A 219 1.16 -7.25 -12.55
CA SER A 219 0.40 -7.09 -13.79
C SER A 219 -1.11 -7.18 -13.61
N SER A 220 -1.60 -7.85 -12.55
CA SER A 220 -3.03 -7.96 -12.24
C SER A 220 -3.69 -6.64 -11.85
N ILE A 221 -2.92 -5.58 -11.65
CA ILE A 221 -3.44 -4.23 -11.39
C ILE A 221 -3.99 -3.58 -12.68
N PHE A 222 -3.46 -3.99 -13.83
CA PHE A 222 -3.83 -3.46 -15.13
C PHE A 222 -4.88 -4.37 -15.79
N ASP A 223 -5.66 -3.81 -16.71
CA ASP A 223 -6.56 -4.55 -17.57
C ASP A 223 -5.75 -5.32 -18.65
N THR A 224 -6.24 -5.38 -19.88
CA THR A 224 -5.55 -6.02 -21.01
C THR A 224 -4.34 -5.19 -21.45
N ASN A 225 -4.45 -3.86 -21.36
CA ASN A 225 -3.40 -2.92 -21.77
C ASN A 225 -2.89 -2.11 -20.57
N ILE A 226 -1.61 -1.73 -20.62
CA ILE A 226 -1.05 -0.75 -19.69
C ILE A 226 -1.38 0.64 -20.24
N PRO A 227 -1.83 1.60 -19.40
CA PRO A 227 -2.03 2.96 -19.84
C PRO A 227 -0.79 3.53 -20.53
N GLU A 228 -0.92 4.16 -21.70
CA GLU A 228 0.20 4.74 -22.46
C GLU A 228 1.06 5.73 -21.64
N SER A 229 0.42 6.34 -20.64
CA SER A 229 1.07 7.26 -19.71
C SER A 229 2.06 6.59 -18.74
N ILE A 230 2.05 5.26 -18.63
CA ILE A 230 2.96 4.47 -17.80
C ILE A 230 3.95 3.77 -18.73
N LYS A 231 5.24 4.09 -18.60
CA LYS A 231 6.28 3.42 -19.39
C LYS A 231 6.81 2.22 -18.62
N ILE A 232 6.91 1.08 -19.31
CA ILE A 232 7.48 -0.16 -18.78
C ILE A 232 8.72 -0.57 -19.55
N SER A 233 9.57 -1.37 -18.93
CA SER A 233 10.68 -2.05 -19.61
C SER A 233 10.17 -3.08 -20.62
N GLU A 234 11.03 -3.61 -21.49
CA GLU A 234 10.69 -4.78 -22.31
C GLU A 234 10.82 -6.07 -21.49
N GLU A 235 11.83 -6.13 -20.62
CA GLU A 235 12.07 -7.26 -19.74
C GLU A 235 11.14 -7.22 -18.54
N GLN A 236 10.38 -8.31 -18.35
CA GLN A 236 9.43 -8.43 -17.27
C GLN A 236 9.74 -9.64 -16.40
N PRO A 237 9.99 -9.43 -15.09
CA PRO A 237 10.16 -10.55 -14.19
C PRO A 237 8.86 -11.32 -14.03
N PHE A 238 9.01 -12.62 -13.84
CA PHE A 238 7.90 -13.53 -13.62
C PHE A 238 8.07 -14.20 -12.27
N LEU A 239 7.05 -14.09 -11.43
CA LEU A 239 7.00 -14.84 -10.19
C LEU A 239 6.34 -16.20 -10.47
N ASP A 240 7.11 -17.27 -10.29
CA ASP A 240 6.67 -18.66 -10.39
C ASP A 240 7.00 -19.38 -9.08
N ILE A 241 6.02 -19.46 -8.18
CA ILE A 241 6.16 -20.15 -6.89
C ILE A 241 4.82 -20.78 -6.51
N ASN A 242 4.73 -22.12 -6.53
CA ASN A 242 3.67 -22.93 -5.88
C ASN A 242 2.26 -22.29 -5.89
N GLY A 243 1.73 -21.96 -7.08
CA GLY A 243 0.39 -21.38 -7.25
C GLY A 243 0.34 -19.84 -7.33
N LEU A 244 1.49 -19.16 -7.21
CA LEU A 244 1.65 -17.75 -7.57
C LEU A 244 2.41 -17.66 -8.90
N ASN A 245 1.64 -17.55 -9.98
CA ASN A 245 2.15 -17.46 -11.35
C ASN A 245 1.73 -16.11 -11.94
N GLN A 246 2.52 -15.08 -11.72
CA GLN A 246 2.14 -13.72 -12.12
C GLN A 246 3.33 -12.93 -12.68
N PRO A 247 3.18 -12.29 -13.86
CA PRO A 247 4.15 -11.33 -14.33
C PRO A 247 4.10 -10.03 -13.51
N PHE A 248 5.25 -9.40 -13.38
CA PHE A 248 5.39 -8.05 -12.83
C PHE A 248 5.92 -7.14 -13.91
N TYR A 249 5.42 -5.91 -13.93
CA TYR A 249 5.90 -4.85 -14.80
C TYR A 249 6.97 -4.01 -14.11
N LYS A 250 8.16 -3.93 -14.69
CA LYS A 250 9.17 -2.94 -14.33
C LYS A 250 8.77 -1.58 -14.88
N ILE A 251 8.34 -0.67 -14.00
CA ILE A 251 7.92 0.68 -14.37
C ILE A 251 9.15 1.58 -14.45
N LEU A 252 9.29 2.27 -15.58
CA LEU A 252 10.34 3.26 -15.83
C LEU A 252 9.85 4.67 -15.53
N GLU A 253 8.61 4.98 -15.92
CA GLU A 253 8.00 6.27 -15.70
C GLU A 253 6.53 6.09 -15.28
N PHE A 254 6.12 6.81 -14.25
CA PHE A 254 4.73 6.90 -13.81
C PHE A 254 4.24 8.35 -13.94
N PRO A 255 3.03 8.58 -14.46
CA PRO A 255 2.64 9.91 -14.87
C PRO A 255 2.25 10.77 -13.66
N ASN A 256 2.80 11.99 -13.59
CA ASN A 256 2.46 12.94 -12.53
C ASN A 256 1.20 13.75 -12.92
N MET A 257 0.06 13.07 -13.03
CA MET A 257 -1.21 13.70 -13.45
C MET A 257 -2.25 13.70 -12.32
N PRO A 258 -3.18 14.67 -12.32
CA PRO A 258 -4.30 14.64 -11.39
C PRO A 258 -5.25 13.48 -11.68
N LEU A 259 -5.85 12.93 -10.61
CA LEU A 259 -6.74 11.75 -10.60
C LEU A 259 -7.89 11.80 -11.62
N LYS A 260 -8.28 12.98 -12.08
CA LYS A 260 -9.35 13.18 -13.07
C LYS A 260 -9.03 12.64 -14.48
N HIS A 261 -7.77 12.32 -14.75
CA HIS A 261 -7.32 11.74 -16.02
C HIS A 261 -6.96 10.25 -15.91
N VAL A 262 -7.33 9.59 -14.80
CA VAL A 262 -7.00 8.19 -14.58
C VAL A 262 -7.80 7.32 -15.56
N ASN A 263 -7.04 6.57 -16.36
CA ASN A 263 -7.52 5.78 -17.48
C ASN A 263 -8.42 4.61 -17.06
N ASN A 264 -9.21 4.12 -18.02
CA ASN A 264 -10.06 2.93 -17.83
C ASN A 264 -9.25 1.64 -17.60
N ASP A 265 -7.95 1.63 -17.85
CA ASP A 265 -7.13 0.41 -17.89
C ASP A 265 -6.53 -0.02 -16.54
N LEU A 266 -6.78 0.73 -15.46
CA LEU A 266 -6.54 0.23 -14.10
C LEU A 266 -7.76 -0.52 -13.61
N LEU A 267 -7.57 -1.54 -12.77
CA LEU A 267 -8.67 -2.34 -12.25
C LEU A 267 -9.09 -1.90 -10.85
N ASP A 268 -10.40 -2.04 -10.57
CA ASP A 268 -10.95 -1.90 -9.23
C ASP A 268 -10.79 -3.21 -8.42
N ALA A 269 -11.15 -3.19 -7.13
CA ALA A 269 -10.95 -4.35 -6.26
C ALA A 269 -11.63 -5.65 -6.76
N PHE A 270 -12.80 -5.56 -7.40
CA PHE A 270 -13.54 -6.74 -7.85
C PHE A 270 -13.01 -7.26 -9.18
N GLU A 271 -12.56 -6.35 -10.06
CA GLU A 271 -11.90 -6.72 -11.31
C GLU A 271 -10.53 -7.37 -11.03
N ILE A 272 -9.79 -6.85 -10.05
CA ILE A 272 -8.53 -7.49 -9.59
C ILE A 272 -8.83 -8.86 -8.99
N ALA A 273 -9.88 -8.99 -8.17
CA ALA A 273 -10.26 -10.27 -7.57
C ALA A 273 -10.46 -11.35 -8.63
N GLU A 274 -11.15 -11.04 -9.73
CA GLU A 274 -11.37 -11.94 -10.87
C GLU A 274 -10.07 -12.34 -11.58
N LYS A 275 -9.07 -11.45 -11.62
CA LYS A 275 -7.77 -11.76 -12.25
C LYS A 275 -6.86 -12.65 -11.41
N ILE A 276 -6.94 -12.57 -10.09
CA ILE A 276 -5.99 -13.24 -9.18
C ILE A 276 -6.50 -14.59 -8.65
N THR A 277 -7.63 -15.09 -9.17
CA THR A 277 -8.24 -16.36 -8.74
C THR A 277 -8.99 -17.02 -9.90
N ASP A 278 -9.05 -18.35 -9.89
CA ASP A 278 -9.85 -19.14 -10.85
C ASP A 278 -11.32 -19.29 -10.39
N ASP A 279 -11.69 -18.72 -9.24
CA ASP A 279 -13.05 -18.79 -8.69
C ASP A 279 -14.01 -17.84 -9.42
N GLU A 280 -14.75 -18.36 -10.39
CA GLU A 280 -15.76 -17.63 -11.17
C GLU A 280 -16.84 -16.96 -10.31
N GLN A 281 -17.03 -17.41 -9.06
CA GLN A 281 -18.01 -16.84 -8.14
C GLN A 281 -17.39 -15.87 -7.13
N ILE A 282 -16.12 -15.48 -7.29
CA ILE A 282 -15.39 -14.66 -6.31
C ILE A 282 -16.14 -13.38 -5.97
N ASN A 283 -16.66 -12.67 -6.98
CA ASN A 283 -17.38 -11.41 -6.75
C ASN A 283 -18.71 -11.61 -6.02
N LYS A 284 -19.38 -12.75 -6.22
CA LYS A 284 -20.57 -13.12 -5.45
C LYS A 284 -20.20 -13.41 -3.98
N LYS A 285 -19.12 -14.18 -3.76
CA LYS A 285 -18.62 -14.50 -2.42
C LYS A 285 -18.14 -13.26 -1.64
N LEU A 286 -17.35 -12.39 -2.26
CA LEU A 286 -16.90 -11.13 -1.66
C LEU A 286 -18.08 -10.23 -1.24
N LYS A 287 -19.15 -10.18 -2.03
CA LYS A 287 -20.38 -9.47 -1.65
C LYS A 287 -21.07 -10.09 -0.44
N GLN A 288 -21.07 -11.43 -0.30
CA GLN A 288 -21.62 -12.13 0.86
C GLN A 288 -20.81 -11.89 2.14
N PHE A 289 -19.50 -11.65 2.04
CA PHE A 289 -18.63 -11.33 3.18
C PHE A 289 -18.75 -9.89 3.70
N ALA A 290 -19.61 -9.06 3.10
CA ALA A 290 -19.88 -7.71 3.60
C ALA A 290 -20.39 -7.75 5.04
N TRP A 291 -19.82 -6.92 5.90
CA TRP A 291 -20.29 -6.75 7.26
C TRP A 291 -21.70 -6.15 7.20
N LYS A 292 -22.66 -6.85 7.80
CA LYS A 292 -23.98 -6.26 8.04
C LYS A 292 -23.77 -5.16 9.10
N PRO A 293 -24.27 -3.94 8.89
CA PRO A 293 -24.31 -2.97 9.98
C PRO A 293 -25.10 -3.62 11.12
N ASN A 294 -24.55 -3.61 12.33
CA ASN A 294 -25.36 -3.84 13.52
C ASN A 294 -26.37 -2.69 13.56
N ILE A 295 -27.63 -3.00 13.24
CA ILE A 295 -28.76 -2.08 13.42
C ILE A 295 -29.12 -2.12 14.90
#